data_AF-A0A328SMF0-F1
#
_entry.id   AF-A0A328SMF0-F1
#
_cell.length_a   1.000
_cell.length_b   1.000
_cell.length_c   1.000
_cell.angle_alpha   90.00
_cell.angle_beta   90.00
_cell.angle_gamma   90.00
#
_symmetry.space_group_name_H-M   'P 1'
#
loop_
_entity.id
_entity.type
_entity.pdbx_description
1 polymer ?
#
loop_
_entity_poly.entity_id
_entity_poly.type
_entity_poly.pdbx_seq_one_letter_code
_entity_poly.pdbx_strand_id
1 'polypeptide(L)'
;DVEKYAHKFTYPAPGKTTGYVHDKLVQERSEEEPIMTLANGPDFAVLRATEVIKNDYEFNLNNVITKIQEEIPQAGADGGGHEVAGSLKFVEGLQEEVLELFIEEVKNLKR
;
A
#
# COMPACT_ATOMS: atom_id res chain seq x y z
N ASP A 1 -5.80 -5.94 -8.05
CA ASP A 1 -5.55 -5.66 -9.47
C ASP A 1 -6.37 -4.46 -9.95
N VAL A 2 -5.88 -3.26 -9.65
CA VAL A 2 -6.57 -1.98 -9.92
C VAL A 2 -6.41 -1.55 -11.37
N GLU A 3 -5.38 -2.05 -12.07
CA GLU A 3 -5.15 -1.73 -13.49
C GLU A 3 -6.32 -2.15 -14.38
N LYS A 4 -6.99 -3.26 -14.06
CA LYS A 4 -8.20 -3.72 -14.79
C LYS A 4 -9.36 -2.72 -14.76
N TYR A 5 -9.34 -1.76 -13.83
CA TYR A 5 -10.43 -0.80 -13.61
C TYR A 5 -9.98 0.67 -13.62
N ALA A 6 -8.67 0.94 -13.54
CA ALA A 6 -8.08 2.27 -13.57
C ALA A 6 -6.68 2.21 -14.19
N HIS A 7 -6.61 2.42 -15.51
CA HIS A 7 -5.35 2.54 -16.24
C HIS A 7 -4.64 3.85 -15.90
N LYS A 8 -3.30 3.87 -15.97
CA LYS A 8 -2.54 5.14 -15.99
C LYS A 8 -3.15 6.06 -17.06
N PHE A 9 -3.33 7.34 -16.72
CA PHE A 9 -3.98 8.37 -17.56
C PHE A 9 -5.51 8.28 -17.73
N THR A 10 -6.19 7.37 -17.02
CA THR A 10 -7.67 7.35 -16.96
C THR A 10 -8.18 7.85 -15.60
N TYR A 11 -9.34 8.50 -15.61
CA TYR A 11 -10.01 8.97 -14.40
C TYR A 11 -11.07 7.95 -13.95
N PRO A 12 -11.19 7.66 -12.64
CA PRO A 12 -10.36 8.16 -11.54
C PRO A 12 -8.95 7.54 -11.51
N ALA A 13 -7.96 8.36 -11.13
CA ALA A 13 -6.59 7.88 -10.95
C ALA A 13 -6.53 6.78 -9.86
N PRO A 14 -5.58 5.83 -9.93
CA PRO A 14 -5.50 4.69 -9.01
C PRO A 14 -5.56 5.08 -7.53
N GLY A 15 -4.90 6.18 -7.14
CA GLY A 15 -4.93 6.66 -5.76
C GLY A 15 -6.31 7.16 -5.30
N LYS A 16 -7.08 7.77 -6.20
CA LYS A 16 -8.44 8.24 -5.92
C LYS A 16 -9.42 7.07 -5.83
N THR A 17 -9.30 6.09 -6.73
CA THR A 17 -10.07 4.84 -6.68
C THR A 17 -9.82 4.08 -5.38
N THR A 18 -8.55 3.94 -4.99
CA THR A 18 -8.16 3.27 -3.73
C THR A 18 -8.72 4.00 -2.52
N GLY A 19 -8.66 5.33 -2.50
CA GLY A 19 -9.27 6.15 -1.46
C GLY A 19 -10.78 5.89 -1.33
N TYR A 20 -11.53 5.94 -2.45
CA TYR A 20 -12.98 5.67 -2.40
C TYR A 20 -13.32 4.27 -1.87
N VAL A 21 -12.55 3.25 -2.26
CA VAL A 21 -12.76 1.88 -1.75
C VAL A 21 -12.46 1.83 -0.25
N HIS A 22 -11.36 2.43 0.19
CA HIS A 22 -10.98 2.49 1.59
C HIS A 22 -12.02 3.22 2.45
N ASP A 23 -12.41 4.42 2.04
CA ASP A 23 -13.38 5.25 2.75
C ASP A 23 -14.73 4.51 2.90
N LYS A 24 -15.18 3.83 1.84
CA LYS A 24 -16.40 3.01 1.89
C LYS A 24 -16.28 1.86 2.90
N LEU A 25 -15.15 1.14 2.91
CA LEU A 25 -14.92 0.04 3.86
C LEU A 25 -14.88 0.53 5.31
N VAL A 26 -14.25 1.68 5.56
CA VAL A 26 -14.20 2.33 6.88
C VAL A 26 -15.60 2.76 7.33
N GLN A 27 -16.40 3.35 6.43
CA GLN A 27 -17.78 3.74 6.72
C GLN A 27 -18.71 2.54 7.02
N GLU A 28 -18.51 1.41 6.34
CA GLU A 28 -19.30 0.19 6.55
C GLU A 28 -18.93 -0.55 7.85
N ARG A 29 -17.75 -0.26 8.41
CA ARG A 29 -17.22 -0.90 9.61
C ARG A 29 -17.06 0.10 10.74
N SER A 30 -15.86 0.63 10.94
CA SER A 30 -15.54 1.69 11.90
C SER A 30 -14.15 2.25 11.60
N GLU A 31 -13.93 3.53 11.94
CA GLU A 31 -12.60 4.16 11.94
C GLU A 31 -11.66 3.56 13.01
N GLU A 32 -12.24 2.95 14.04
CA GLU A 32 -11.51 2.27 15.13
C GLU A 32 -11.07 0.84 14.78
N GLU A 33 -11.44 0.33 13.60
CA GLU A 33 -10.95 -0.97 13.13
C GLU A 33 -9.60 -0.83 12.41
N PRO A 34 -8.69 -1.83 12.56
CA PRO A 34 -7.43 -1.87 11.83
C PRO A 34 -7.67 -2.28 10.37
N ILE A 35 -7.98 -1.30 9.52
CA ILE A 35 -8.29 -1.52 8.10
C ILE A 35 -7.10 -1.03 7.28
N MET A 36 -6.55 -1.91 6.45
CA MET A 36 -5.53 -1.61 5.46
C MET A 36 -6.02 -2.00 4.07
N THR A 37 -5.87 -1.10 3.10
CA THR A 37 -6.24 -1.29 1.70
C THR A 37 -5.03 -1.07 0.83
N LEU A 38 -4.58 -2.15 0.18
CA LEU A 38 -3.48 -2.15 -0.77
C LEU A 38 -4.02 -2.36 -2.18
N ALA A 39 -3.80 -1.37 -3.04
CA ALA A 39 -4.13 -1.42 -4.45
C ALA A 39 -2.85 -1.56 -5.26
N ASN A 40 -2.71 -2.65 -6.01
CA ASN A 40 -1.55 -2.89 -6.86
C ASN A 40 -1.88 -2.71 -8.36
N GLY A 41 -0.92 -2.13 -9.06
CA GLY A 41 -0.74 -2.19 -10.51
C GLY A 41 0.60 -2.84 -10.85
N PRO A 42 0.98 -2.89 -12.14
CA PRO A 42 2.12 -3.68 -12.62
C PRO A 42 3.46 -3.21 -12.05
N ASP A 43 3.66 -1.89 -11.92
CA ASP A 43 4.90 -1.26 -11.46
C ASP A 43 4.68 -0.30 -10.28
N PHE A 44 3.52 -0.40 -9.61
CA PHE A 44 3.21 0.43 -8.45
C PHE A 44 2.21 -0.23 -7.50
N ALA A 45 2.20 0.23 -6.26
CA ALA A 45 1.17 -0.03 -5.28
C ALA A 45 0.75 1.27 -4.56
N VAL A 46 -0.51 1.36 -4.17
CA VAL A 46 -1.06 2.44 -3.36
C VAL A 46 -1.60 1.86 -2.06
N LEU A 47 -1.20 2.45 -0.94
CA LEU A 47 -1.64 2.07 0.38
C LEU A 47 -2.54 3.13 1.00
N ARG A 48 -3.63 2.69 1.63
CA ARG A 48 -4.43 3.46 2.59
C ARG A 48 -4.69 2.60 3.82
N ALA A 49 -4.52 3.17 5.00
CA ALA A 49 -4.81 2.50 6.26
C ALA A 49 -5.45 3.47 7.26
N THR A 50 -6.20 2.92 8.22
CA THR A 50 -6.73 3.69 9.35
C THR A 50 -5.61 4.10 10.30
N GLU A 51 -5.83 5.17 11.08
CA GLU A 51 -4.87 5.64 12.09
C GLU A 51 -4.57 4.57 13.16
N VAL A 52 -5.49 3.62 13.38
CA VAL A 52 -5.27 2.46 14.27
C VAL A 52 -4.08 1.63 13.82
N ILE A 53 -3.89 1.43 12.51
CA ILE A 53 -2.74 0.68 11.97
C ILE A 53 -1.42 1.37 12.34
N LYS A 54 -1.38 2.71 12.36
CA LYS A 54 -0.21 3.46 12.82
C LYS A 54 -0.04 3.42 14.32
N ASN A 55 -1.10 3.72 15.07
CA ASN A 55 -1.01 3.99 16.50
C ASN A 55 -0.93 2.71 17.35
N ASP A 56 -1.71 1.69 16.99
CA ASP A 56 -1.79 0.43 17.75
C ASP A 56 -0.83 -0.64 17.23
N TYR A 57 -0.45 -0.60 15.94
CA TYR A 57 0.42 -1.60 15.31
C TYR A 57 1.79 -1.04 14.90
N GLU A 58 2.07 0.22 15.24
CA GLU A 58 3.33 0.92 14.95
C GLU A 58 3.77 0.86 13.48
N PHE A 59 2.80 0.73 12.56
CA PHE A 59 3.09 0.61 11.14
C PHE A 59 3.53 1.95 10.54
N ASN A 60 4.54 1.89 9.67
CA ASN A 60 4.98 3.01 8.86
C ASN A 60 5.37 2.53 7.47
N LEU A 61 4.63 2.98 6.44
CA LEU A 61 4.89 2.65 5.04
C LEU A 61 6.33 2.93 4.63
N ASN A 62 6.94 4.03 5.09
CA ASN A 62 8.29 4.40 4.69
C ASN A 62 9.33 3.37 5.17
N ASN A 63 9.10 2.73 6.33
CA ASN A 63 9.99 1.68 6.82
C ASN A 63 9.92 0.44 5.92
N VAL A 64 8.71 0.08 5.47
CA VAL A 64 8.52 -1.05 4.53
C VAL A 64 9.19 -0.74 3.19
N ILE A 65 9.09 0.49 2.68
CA ILE A 65 9.78 0.91 1.45
C ILE A 65 11.30 0.77 1.60
N THR A 66 11.88 1.28 2.70
CA THR A 66 13.31 1.13 2.98
C THR A 66 13.73 -0.34 3.02
N LYS A 67 12.93 -1.19 3.66
CA LYS A 67 13.22 -2.63 3.72
C LYS A 67 13.20 -3.29 2.35
N ILE A 68 12.25 -2.94 1.48
CA ILE A 68 12.22 -3.42 0.09
C ILE A 68 13.47 -2.95 -0.67
N GLN A 69 13.92 -1.71 -0.46
CA GLN A 69 15.15 -1.19 -1.07
C GLN A 69 16.41 -1.96 -0.61
N GLU A 70 16.44 -2.38 0.65
CA GLU A 70 17.55 -3.13 1.24
C GLU A 70 17.55 -4.62 0.82
N GLU A 71 16.39 -5.27 0.84
CA GLU A 71 16.26 -6.71 0.57
C GLU A 71 16.11 -7.04 -0.93
N ILE A 72 15.51 -6.13 -1.71
CA ILE A 72 15.26 -6.30 -3.15
C ILE A 72 15.79 -5.07 -3.91
N PRO A 73 17.10 -4.78 -3.88
CA PRO A 73 17.66 -3.57 -4.52
C PRO A 73 17.40 -3.51 -6.03
N GLN A 74 17.28 -4.66 -6.71
CA GLN A 74 16.91 -4.77 -8.12
C GLN A 74 15.48 -4.31 -8.43
N ALA A 75 14.58 -4.23 -7.43
CA ALA A 75 13.23 -3.72 -7.61
C ALA A 75 13.19 -2.23 -7.92
N GLY A 76 14.29 -1.50 -7.67
CA GLY A 76 14.33 -0.05 -7.87
C GLY A 76 13.20 0.65 -7.10
N ALA A 77 12.91 0.14 -5.90
CA ALA A 77 11.77 0.57 -5.10
C ALA A 77 11.90 2.06 -4.77
N ASP A 78 10.88 2.83 -5.08
CA ASP A 78 10.81 4.26 -4.82
C ASP A 78 9.39 4.64 -4.42
N GLY A 79 9.23 5.62 -3.55
CA GLY A 79 7.91 5.98 -3.07
C GLY A 79 7.92 6.78 -1.79
N GLY A 80 6.77 6.77 -1.13
CA GLY A 80 6.57 7.43 0.15
C GLY A 80 5.16 7.98 0.29
N GLY A 81 5.01 8.90 1.23
CA GLY A 81 3.75 9.51 1.60
C GLY A 81 3.67 9.69 3.11
N HIS A 82 2.44 9.72 3.62
CA HIS A 82 2.20 9.62 5.05
C HIS A 82 2.28 8.16 5.49
N GLU A 83 2.54 7.93 6.78
CA GLU A 83 2.80 6.61 7.37
C GLU A 83 1.72 5.57 7.01
N VAL A 84 0.47 6.01 6.86
CA VAL A 84 -0.71 5.19 6.52
C VAL A 84 -1.32 5.50 5.15
N ALA A 85 -0.73 6.41 4.39
CA ALA A 85 -1.26 6.81 3.09
C ALA A 85 -0.14 7.21 2.13
N GLY A 86 0.12 6.37 1.13
CA GLY A 86 1.20 6.61 0.19
C GLY A 86 1.20 5.67 -0.99
N SER A 87 2.28 5.75 -1.75
CA SER A 87 2.49 4.90 -2.92
C SER A 87 3.92 4.39 -2.97
N LEU A 88 4.06 3.19 -3.50
CA LEU A 88 5.32 2.54 -3.80
C LEU A 88 5.36 2.29 -5.32
N LYS A 89 6.51 2.48 -5.95
CA LYS A 89 6.82 2.14 -7.33
C LYS A 89 7.98 1.16 -7.34
N PHE A 90 8.01 0.28 -8.32
CA PHE A 90 9.03 -0.75 -8.48
C PHE A 90 9.08 -1.21 -9.93
N VAL A 91 10.12 -1.94 -10.29
CA VAL A 91 10.25 -2.59 -11.60
C VAL A 91 9.15 -3.64 -11.76
N GLU A 92 8.41 -3.56 -12.86
CA GLU A 92 7.23 -4.40 -13.14
C GLU A 92 7.48 -5.91 -12.98
N GLY A 93 8.63 -6.40 -13.45
CA GLY A 93 8.98 -7.82 -13.37
C GLY A 93 9.22 -8.36 -11.95
N LEU A 94 9.23 -7.49 -10.94
CA LEU A 94 9.47 -7.83 -9.54
C LEU A 94 8.25 -7.53 -8.66
N GLN A 95 7.08 -7.30 -9.28
CA GLN A 95 5.83 -7.01 -8.56
C GLN A 95 5.52 -8.06 -7.50
N GLU A 96 5.64 -9.35 -7.83
CA GLU A 96 5.31 -10.45 -6.92
C GLU A 96 6.23 -10.45 -5.69
N GLU A 97 7.56 -10.41 -5.89
CA GLU A 97 8.54 -10.36 -4.79
C GLU A 97 8.33 -9.16 -3.86
N VAL A 98 8.05 -7.98 -4.45
CA VAL A 98 7.81 -6.75 -3.68
C VAL A 98 6.51 -6.85 -2.87
N LEU A 99 5.44 -7.37 -3.46
CA LEU A 99 4.16 -7.52 -2.77
C LEU A 99 4.21 -8.62 -1.71
N GLU A 100 4.95 -9.70 -1.93
CA GLU A 100 5.17 -10.76 -0.95
C GLU A 100 5.87 -10.21 0.29
N LEU A 101 6.99 -9.51 0.14
CA LEU A 101 7.71 -8.87 1.26
C LEU A 101 6.79 -7.89 1.99
N PHE A 102 6.05 -7.05 1.25
CA PHE A 102 5.08 -6.13 1.86
C PHE A 102 4.04 -6.87 2.71
N ILE A 103 3.46 -7.96 2.19
CA ILE A 103 2.47 -8.76 2.91
C ILE A 103 3.09 -9.44 4.13
N GLU A 104 4.32 -9.91 4.04
CA GLU A 104 5.06 -10.47 5.19
C GLU A 104 5.25 -9.42 6.29
N GLU A 105 5.63 -8.19 5.96
CA GLU A 105 5.73 -7.11 6.94
C GLU A 105 4.40 -6.82 7.62
N VAL A 106 3.31 -6.80 6.85
CA VAL A 106 1.96 -6.60 7.41
C VAL A 106 1.55 -7.76 8.32
N LYS A 107 1.91 -9.01 7.98
CA LYS A 107 1.64 -10.19 8.84
C LYS A 107 2.44 -10.17 10.14
N ASN A 108 3.61 -9.54 10.13
CA ASN A 108 4.49 -9.45 11.29
C ASN A 108 4.11 -8.34 12.27
N LEU A 109 3.14 -7.49 11.92
CA LEU A 109 2.62 -6.45 12.80
C LEU A 109 2.03 -7.07 14.07
N LYS A 110 2.39 -6.49 15.21
CA LYS A 110 1.89 -6.88 16.52
C LYS A 110 1.24 -5.67 17.17
N ARG A 111 0.15 -5.95 17.87
CA ARG A 111 -0.54 -5.00 18.73
C ARG A 111 0.09 -4.98 20.12
#